data_AF-A0A650EKC8-F1
#
_entry.id   AF-A0A650EKC8-F1
#
_cell.length_a   1.000
_cell.length_b   1.000
_cell.length_c   1.000
_cell.angle_alpha   90.00
_cell.angle_beta   90.00
_cell.angle_gamma   90.00
#
_symmetry.space_group_name_H-M   'P 1'
#
loop_
_entity.id
_entity.type
_entity.pdbx_description
1 polymer ?
#
loop_
_entity_poly.entity_id
_entity_poly.type
_entity_poly.pdbx_seq_one_letter_code
_entity_poly.pdbx_strand_id
1 'polypeptide(L)'
;MTNINFTSTYRIPVTQAGVNAAKKAKLKELIQSYPNGLIGNSKVGNARISVFDSEDATFIAKLKKIGYKVYQKFEGENIPKDEIDIFIKGKLDAREFQQKGRNPEKLSRKVKEQRRFERNYTPTKQPISEEAETPIIPASKVQTKKKYSGVYGELTFTEAEKDIIRKSPNYIKLCNEEGMEFAEAVYFGIEK
;
A
#
# COMPACT_ATOMS: atom_id res chain seq x y z
N MET A 1 -28.93 13.56 11.57
CA MET A 1 -28.75 12.14 11.86
C MET A 1 -27.34 11.78 11.45
N THR A 2 -26.44 11.51 12.40
CA THR A 2 -25.08 11.10 12.07
C THR A 2 -25.15 9.70 11.46
N ASN A 3 -24.77 9.56 10.19
CA ASN A 3 -24.51 8.24 9.60
C ASN A 3 -23.34 7.64 10.38
N ILE A 4 -23.66 6.82 11.37
CA ILE A 4 -22.65 6.16 12.18
C ILE A 4 -22.16 4.97 11.36
N ASN A 5 -21.20 5.22 10.47
CA ASN A 5 -20.57 4.19 9.65
C ASN A 5 -19.72 3.29 10.57
N PHE A 6 -20.07 2.01 10.60
CA PHE A 6 -19.42 1.00 11.44
C PHE A 6 -19.24 -0.26 10.61
N THR A 7 -18.00 -0.60 10.23
CA THR A 7 -17.83 -1.40 9.02
C THR A 7 -16.72 -2.47 9.06
N SER A 8 -16.03 -2.67 10.20
CA SER A 8 -14.86 -3.56 10.24
C SER A 8 -15.07 -4.75 11.16
N THR A 9 -15.25 -5.94 10.57
CA THR A 9 -15.28 -7.21 11.32
C THR A 9 -13.92 -7.88 11.26
N TYR A 10 -13.45 -8.37 12.41
CA TYR A 10 -12.16 -9.03 12.55
C TYR A 10 -12.29 -10.49 12.89
N ARG A 11 -11.48 -11.33 12.24
CA ARG A 11 -11.21 -12.71 12.66
C ARG A 11 -9.74 -12.85 13.00
N ILE A 12 -9.48 -13.13 14.26
CA ILE A 12 -8.13 -13.18 14.83
C ILE A 12 -7.87 -14.60 15.34
N PRO A 13 -6.88 -15.34 14.81
CA PRO A 13 -6.57 -16.64 15.36
C PRO A 13 -5.97 -16.49 16.77
N VAL A 14 -6.52 -17.23 17.74
CA VAL A 14 -6.11 -17.21 19.15
C VAL A 14 -4.68 -17.72 19.31
N THR A 15 -4.26 -18.63 18.44
CA THR A 15 -2.90 -19.20 18.41
C THR A 15 -2.10 -18.60 17.26
N GLN A 16 -0.99 -17.93 17.58
CA GLN A 16 -0.01 -17.43 16.60
C GLN A 16 1.41 -17.66 17.11
N ALA A 17 2.38 -17.68 16.21
CA ALA A 17 3.79 -17.68 16.59
C ALA A 17 4.11 -16.43 17.45
N GLY A 18 4.75 -16.64 18.60
CA GLY A 18 5.10 -15.55 19.53
C GLY A 18 3.98 -15.08 20.48
N VAL A 19 2.81 -15.75 20.46
CA VAL A 19 1.69 -15.49 21.38
C VAL A 19 1.70 -16.53 22.51
N ASN A 20 1.95 -16.07 23.74
CA ASN A 20 1.91 -16.88 24.95
C ASN A 20 0.52 -16.84 25.62
N ALA A 21 0.34 -17.60 26.71
CA ALA A 21 -0.92 -17.63 27.46
C ALA A 21 -1.35 -16.26 28.00
N ALA A 22 -0.41 -15.45 28.50
CA ALA A 22 -0.71 -14.10 29.00
C ALA A 22 -1.25 -13.16 27.89
N LYS A 23 -0.67 -13.21 26.70
CA LYS A 23 -1.16 -12.46 25.53
C LYS A 23 -2.54 -12.95 25.08
N LYS A 24 -2.86 -14.24 25.25
CA LYS A 24 -4.22 -14.78 25.01
C LYS A 24 -5.24 -14.22 26.01
N ALA A 25 -4.88 -14.14 27.30
CA ALA A 25 -5.74 -13.52 28.31
C ALA A 25 -6.02 -12.04 27.98
N LYS A 26 -4.98 -11.27 27.62
CA LYS A 26 -5.14 -9.87 27.18
C LYS A 26 -6.00 -9.71 25.93
N LEU A 27 -5.90 -10.64 24.96
CA LEU A 27 -6.80 -10.63 23.80
C LEU A 27 -8.24 -10.87 24.23
N LYS A 28 -8.47 -11.81 25.16
CA LYS A 28 -9.80 -12.13 25.68
C LYS A 28 -10.41 -10.93 26.39
N GLU A 29 -9.66 -10.28 27.27
CA GLU A 29 -10.07 -9.03 27.94
C GLU A 29 -10.41 -7.94 26.92
N LEU A 30 -9.54 -7.74 25.92
CA LEU A 30 -9.76 -6.75 24.87
C LEU A 30 -11.03 -7.04 24.06
N ILE A 31 -11.34 -8.30 23.77
CA ILE A 31 -12.51 -8.63 22.94
C ILE A 31 -13.80 -8.58 23.76
N GLN A 32 -13.74 -8.99 25.03
CA GLN A 32 -14.87 -8.91 25.95
C GLN A 32 -15.27 -7.48 26.31
N SER A 33 -14.35 -6.50 26.17
CA SER A 33 -14.70 -5.08 26.39
C SER A 33 -15.62 -4.51 25.30
N TYR A 34 -15.75 -5.20 24.15
CA TYR A 34 -16.63 -4.77 23.08
C TYR A 34 -17.96 -5.53 23.13
N PRO A 35 -19.10 -4.88 22.84
CA PRO A 35 -20.42 -5.50 22.93
C PRO A 35 -20.57 -6.70 21.97
N ASN A 36 -19.96 -6.60 20.79
CA ASN A 36 -20.04 -7.59 19.72
C ASN A 36 -18.80 -8.51 19.68
N GLY A 37 -18.08 -8.65 20.79
CA GLY A 37 -16.94 -9.55 20.91
C GLY A 37 -17.38 -11.00 21.15
N LEU A 38 -16.87 -11.92 20.33
CA LEU A 38 -17.05 -13.36 20.48
C LEU A 38 -15.70 -14.07 20.54
N ILE A 39 -15.40 -14.66 21.69
CA ILE A 39 -14.21 -15.47 21.90
C ILE A 39 -14.56 -16.69 22.76
N GLY A 40 -14.19 -17.88 22.28
CA GLY A 40 -14.36 -19.12 23.04
C GLY A 40 -13.32 -19.26 24.16
N ASN A 41 -13.61 -20.09 25.16
CA ASN A 41 -12.68 -20.43 26.23
C ASN A 41 -11.60 -21.45 25.79
N SER A 42 -11.61 -21.88 24.54
CA SER A 42 -10.72 -22.89 24.01
C SER A 42 -9.29 -22.37 23.81
N LYS A 43 -8.31 -23.27 23.92
CA LYS A 43 -6.89 -22.95 23.66
C LYS A 43 -6.59 -22.62 22.19
N VAL A 44 -7.44 -23.10 21.29
CA VAL A 44 -7.37 -23.02 19.83
C VAL A 44 -8.69 -22.44 19.32
N GLY A 45 -8.66 -21.71 18.21
CA GLY A 45 -9.84 -21.13 17.59
C GLY A 45 -9.57 -19.73 17.07
N ASN A 46 -10.64 -19.01 16.77
CA ASN A 46 -10.58 -17.63 16.35
C ASN A 46 -11.45 -16.78 17.25
N ALA A 47 -10.95 -15.61 17.58
CA ALA A 47 -11.72 -14.56 18.16
C ALA A 47 -12.33 -13.71 17.04
N ARG A 48 -13.56 -13.27 17.25
CA ARG A 48 -14.37 -12.56 16.26
C ARG A 48 -14.93 -11.31 16.91
N ILE A 49 -14.91 -10.19 16.21
CA ILE A 49 -15.33 -8.92 16.77
C ILE A 49 -15.73 -7.97 15.65
N SER A 50 -16.87 -7.30 15.78
CA SER A 50 -17.21 -6.13 14.97
C SER A 50 -16.83 -4.86 15.74
N VAL A 51 -16.11 -3.98 15.07
CA VAL A 51 -15.58 -2.73 15.64
C VAL A 51 -16.10 -1.55 14.83
N PHE A 52 -16.37 -0.47 15.54
CA PHE A 52 -16.77 0.82 15.01
C PHE A 52 -15.63 1.51 14.24
N ASP A 53 -15.92 2.19 13.13
CA ASP A 53 -14.87 2.78 12.27
C ASP A 53 -14.03 3.84 13.00
N SER A 54 -14.65 4.58 13.93
CA SER A 54 -13.95 5.55 14.79
C SER A 54 -12.91 4.89 15.70
N GLU A 55 -13.16 3.66 16.13
CA GLU A 55 -12.30 2.90 17.04
C GLU A 55 -11.35 1.94 16.32
N ASP A 56 -11.52 1.75 15.01
CA ASP A 56 -10.82 0.74 14.21
C ASP A 56 -9.30 0.86 14.32
N ALA A 57 -8.78 2.07 14.14
CA ALA A 57 -7.36 2.36 14.27
C ALA A 57 -6.84 2.08 15.69
N THR A 58 -7.63 2.42 16.71
CA THR A 58 -7.27 2.18 18.12
C THR A 58 -7.26 0.70 18.46
N PHE A 59 -8.21 -0.07 17.92
CA PHE A 59 -8.30 -1.51 18.10
C PHE A 59 -7.10 -2.21 17.46
N ILE A 60 -6.75 -1.86 16.21
CA ILE A 60 -5.56 -2.38 15.53
C ILE A 60 -4.29 -2.07 16.33
N ALA A 61 -4.17 -0.86 16.88
CA ALA A 61 -3.02 -0.47 17.70
C ALA A 61 -2.92 -1.31 18.98
N LYS A 62 -4.04 -1.51 19.70
CA LYS A 62 -4.11 -2.39 20.89
C LYS A 62 -3.74 -3.84 20.53
N LEU A 63 -4.27 -4.35 19.41
CA LEU A 63 -4.01 -5.70 18.93
C LEU A 63 -2.53 -5.94 18.61
N LYS A 64 -1.89 -4.98 17.92
CA LYS A 64 -0.44 -4.99 17.65
C LYS A 64 0.39 -4.90 18.94
N LYS A 65 -0.03 -4.09 19.91
CA LYS A 65 0.64 -3.95 21.22
C LYS A 65 0.63 -5.26 22.02
N ILE A 66 -0.45 -6.04 21.94
CA ILE A 66 -0.50 -7.38 22.55
C ILE A 66 0.44 -8.36 21.82
N GLY A 67 0.65 -8.15 20.51
CA GLY A 67 1.58 -8.92 19.68
C GLY A 67 0.88 -9.83 18.66
N TYR A 68 -0.42 -9.65 18.44
CA TYR A 68 -1.13 -10.31 17.35
C TYR A 68 -0.85 -9.55 16.06
N LYS A 69 -0.27 -10.23 15.08
CA LYS A 69 0.08 -9.63 13.78
C LYS A 69 -0.78 -10.18 12.66
N VAL A 70 -1.21 -11.44 12.78
CA VAL A 70 -2.04 -12.11 11.78
C VAL A 70 -3.50 -11.91 12.12
N TYR A 71 -4.27 -11.36 11.20
CA TYR A 71 -5.73 -11.25 11.34
C TYR A 71 -6.37 -11.07 9.97
N GLN A 72 -7.65 -11.37 9.89
CA GLN A 72 -8.49 -11.10 8.72
C GLN A 72 -9.39 -9.93 9.05
N LYS A 73 -9.41 -8.94 8.16
CA LYS A 73 -10.34 -7.81 8.20
C LYS A 73 -11.39 -8.01 7.11
N PHE A 74 -12.65 -7.92 7.50
CA PHE A 74 -13.81 -7.96 6.61
C PHE A 74 -14.46 -6.58 6.63
N GLU A 75 -14.80 -6.10 5.44
CA GLU A 75 -15.57 -4.86 5.25
C GLU A 75 -17.06 -5.23 5.26
N GLY A 76 -17.84 -4.65 6.17
CA GLY A 76 -19.30 -4.83 6.26
C GLY A 76 -19.91 -4.15 7.49
N GLU A 77 -21.15 -3.68 7.36
CA GLU A 77 -21.93 -2.89 8.34
C GLU A 77 -22.13 -3.62 9.69
N ASN A 78 -22.57 -2.90 10.73
CA ASN A 78 -22.69 -3.38 12.11
C ASN A 78 -23.47 -4.70 12.24
N ILE A 79 -22.75 -5.77 12.60
CA ILE A 79 -23.31 -7.12 12.72
C ILE A 79 -23.57 -7.43 14.19
N PRO A 80 -24.81 -7.84 14.54
CA PRO A 80 -25.11 -8.31 15.88
C PRO A 80 -24.33 -9.58 16.19
N LYS A 81 -24.01 -9.78 17.48
CA LYS A 81 -23.17 -10.88 17.96
C LYS A 81 -23.56 -12.27 17.43
N ASP A 82 -24.85 -12.51 17.25
CA ASP A 82 -25.39 -13.80 16.83
C ASP A 82 -25.16 -14.09 15.34
N GLU A 83 -25.01 -13.05 14.52
CA GLU A 83 -24.88 -13.16 13.06
C GLU A 83 -23.43 -13.05 12.57
N ILE A 84 -22.49 -12.67 13.45
CA ILE A 84 -21.05 -12.50 13.11
C ILE A 84 -20.48 -13.76 12.47
N ASP A 85 -20.87 -14.95 12.96
CA ASP A 85 -20.36 -16.22 12.45
C ASP A 85 -20.87 -16.51 11.03
N ILE A 86 -22.13 -16.20 10.75
CA ILE A 86 -22.77 -16.39 9.44
C ILE A 86 -22.12 -15.44 8.43
N PHE A 87 -21.96 -14.17 8.79
CA PHE A 87 -21.32 -13.17 7.94
C PHE A 87 -19.88 -13.53 7.59
N ILE A 88 -19.07 -13.90 8.60
CA ILE A 88 -17.68 -14.28 8.38
C ILE A 88 -17.61 -15.50 7.46
N LYS A 89 -18.51 -16.48 7.63
CA LYS A 89 -18.56 -17.65 6.75
C LYS A 89 -18.87 -17.25 5.31
N GLY A 90 -19.91 -16.42 5.10
CA GLY A 90 -20.26 -15.92 3.76
C GLY A 90 -19.11 -15.17 3.07
N LYS A 91 -18.41 -14.29 3.79
CA LYS A 91 -17.26 -13.55 3.25
C LYS A 91 -16.02 -14.43 3.03
N LEU A 92 -15.82 -15.47 3.85
CA LEU A 92 -14.75 -16.45 3.63
C LEU A 92 -15.02 -17.28 2.38
N ASP A 93 -16.26 -17.69 2.16
CA ASP A 93 -16.68 -18.44 0.97
C ASP A 93 -16.52 -17.58 -0.30
N ALA A 94 -16.89 -16.30 -0.22
CA ALA A 94 -16.69 -15.31 -1.29
C ALA A 94 -15.23 -14.84 -1.46
N ARG A 95 -14.32 -15.18 -0.53
CA ARG A 95 -12.93 -14.70 -0.46
C ARG A 95 -12.80 -13.17 -0.40
N GLU A 96 -13.82 -12.48 0.09
CA GLU A 96 -13.86 -11.03 0.25
C GLU A 96 -13.31 -10.62 1.61
N PHE A 97 -11.99 -10.75 1.80
CA PHE A 97 -11.33 -10.35 3.04
C PHE A 97 -9.90 -9.90 2.82
N GLN A 98 -9.45 -9.00 3.70
CA GLN A 98 -8.06 -8.57 3.74
C GLN A 98 -7.30 -9.37 4.81
N GLN A 99 -6.42 -10.28 4.37
CA GLN A 99 -5.49 -10.96 5.26
C GLN A 99 -4.31 -10.04 5.59
N LYS A 100 -4.11 -9.72 6.87
CA LYS A 100 -2.94 -8.98 7.37
C LYS A 100 -1.97 -9.92 8.08
N GLY A 101 -0.69 -9.53 8.10
CA GLY A 101 0.37 -10.17 8.89
C GLY A 101 0.90 -11.50 8.39
N ARG A 102 0.41 -12.02 7.24
CA ARG A 102 1.09 -13.10 6.54
C ARG A 102 2.20 -12.55 5.67
N ASN A 103 3.27 -13.35 5.53
CA ASN A 103 4.30 -13.05 4.55
C ASN A 103 3.66 -13.01 3.15
N PRO A 104 4.08 -12.08 2.28
CA PRO A 104 3.59 -12.02 0.92
C PRO A 104 3.81 -13.37 0.24
N GLU A 105 2.84 -13.76 -0.59
CA GLU A 105 2.92 -15.02 -1.31
C GLU A 105 4.16 -15.04 -2.18
N LYS A 106 4.94 -16.13 -2.10
CA LYS A 106 6.14 -16.26 -2.93
C LYS A 106 5.71 -16.36 -4.38
N LEU A 107 6.22 -15.47 -5.23
CA LEU A 107 6.03 -15.55 -6.68
C LEU A 107 6.29 -16.98 -7.18
N SER A 108 5.39 -17.47 -8.03
CA SER A 108 5.52 -18.78 -8.65
C SER A 108 6.81 -18.85 -9.49
N ARG A 109 7.33 -20.06 -9.67
CA ARG A 109 8.56 -20.29 -10.44
C ARG A 109 8.45 -19.72 -11.87
N LYS A 110 7.31 -19.92 -12.51
CA LYS A 110 7.02 -19.40 -13.86
C LYS A 110 7.14 -17.88 -13.94
N VAL A 111 6.52 -17.16 -13.00
CA VAL A 111 6.57 -15.68 -12.99
C VAL A 111 7.99 -15.18 -12.67
N LYS A 112 8.74 -15.91 -11.83
CA LYS A 112 10.15 -15.59 -11.57
C LYS A 112 11.02 -15.78 -12.81
N GLU A 113 10.79 -16.84 -13.58
CA GLU A 113 11.50 -17.12 -14.83
C GLU A 113 11.14 -16.10 -15.92
N GLN A 114 9.86 -15.74 -16.06
CA GLN A 114 9.42 -14.69 -16.98
C GLN A 114 10.06 -13.33 -16.66
N ARG A 115 10.07 -12.89 -15.39
CA ARG A 115 10.77 -11.66 -14.98
C ARG A 115 12.29 -11.73 -15.15
N ARG A 116 12.89 -12.93 -15.15
CA ARG A 116 14.32 -13.10 -15.46
C ARG A 116 14.54 -12.97 -16.96
N PHE A 117 13.69 -13.59 -17.77
CA PHE A 117 13.72 -13.49 -19.22
C PHE A 117 13.54 -12.03 -19.67
N GLU A 118 12.50 -11.33 -19.22
CA GLU A 118 12.24 -9.92 -19.56
C GLU A 118 13.40 -8.99 -19.21
N ARG A 119 14.10 -9.24 -18.08
CA ARG A 119 15.29 -8.46 -17.69
C ARG A 119 16.51 -8.73 -18.58
N ASN A 120 16.64 -9.96 -19.07
CA ASN A 120 17.76 -10.39 -19.91
C ASN A 120 17.43 -10.28 -21.40
N TYR A 121 16.20 -9.94 -21.76
CA TYR A 121 15.77 -9.76 -23.13
C TYR A 121 16.30 -8.43 -23.63
N THR A 122 17.47 -8.47 -24.26
CA THR A 122 17.91 -7.42 -25.17
C THR A 122 17.24 -7.68 -26.52
N PRO A 123 16.32 -6.81 -26.99
CA PRO A 123 15.83 -6.92 -28.35
C PRO A 123 17.04 -6.76 -29.25
N THR A 124 17.39 -7.83 -29.97
CA THR A 124 18.40 -7.80 -31.01
C THR A 124 17.90 -6.78 -32.02
N LYS A 125 18.53 -5.60 -32.10
CA LYS A 125 18.36 -4.72 -33.25
C LYS A 125 18.70 -5.58 -34.46
N GLN A 126 17.70 -5.84 -35.30
CA GLN A 126 17.95 -6.42 -36.61
C GLN A 126 19.00 -5.56 -37.30
N PRO A 127 20.05 -6.16 -37.90
CA PRO A 127 21.00 -5.41 -38.69
C PRO A 127 20.27 -4.92 -39.94
N ILE A 128 19.91 -3.65 -39.96
CA ILE A 128 19.58 -2.95 -41.20
C ILE A 128 20.93 -2.66 -41.86
N SER A 129 21.14 -3.36 -42.97
CA SER A 129 22.20 -3.26 -43.98
C SER A 129 23.03 -1.98 -43.99
N GLU A 130 24.34 -2.19 -44.09
CA GLU A 130 25.39 -1.24 -44.45
C GLU A 130 25.07 -0.54 -45.78
N GLU A 131 25.12 0.79 -45.79
CA GLU A 131 25.72 1.63 -46.86
C GLU A 131 25.60 3.11 -46.45
N ALA A 132 26.74 3.72 -46.10
CA ALA A 132 27.15 5.10 -46.43
C ALA A 132 28.17 5.65 -45.42
N GLU A 133 29.33 6.04 -45.95
CA GLU A 133 30.54 6.45 -45.28
C GLU A 133 30.54 7.94 -44.86
N THR A 134 31.00 8.21 -43.62
CA THR A 134 31.82 9.38 -43.14
C THR A 134 31.18 10.79 -43.09
N PRO A 135 31.70 11.78 -42.30
CA PRO A 135 32.99 11.83 -41.57
C PRO A 135 32.95 12.27 -40.09
N ILE A 136 34.12 12.12 -39.47
CA ILE A 136 34.52 12.40 -38.08
C ILE A 136 35.00 13.86 -37.93
N ILE A 137 34.54 14.64 -36.94
CA ILE A 137 35.29 15.73 -36.26
C ILE A 137 34.74 15.94 -34.80
N PRO A 138 35.44 16.59 -33.85
CA PRO A 138 36.17 15.97 -32.74
C PRO A 138 35.57 16.29 -31.34
N ALA A 139 36.13 15.62 -30.32
CA ALA A 139 35.79 15.77 -28.92
C ALA A 139 35.92 17.23 -28.40
N SER A 140 34.79 17.82 -28.00
CA SER A 140 34.74 19.01 -27.15
C SER A 140 33.96 18.71 -25.87
N LYS A 141 34.60 19.01 -24.74
CA LYS A 141 34.09 18.84 -23.37
C LYS A 141 32.80 19.67 -23.18
N VAL A 142 31.64 19.04 -22.93
CA VAL A 142 30.52 19.74 -22.28
C VAL A 142 29.72 18.80 -21.37
N GLN A 143 29.99 18.95 -20.07
CA GLN A 143 29.08 18.87 -18.94
C GLN A 143 28.01 17.77 -18.95
N THR A 144 28.17 16.81 -18.04
CA THR A 144 27.11 15.90 -17.58
C THR A 144 25.90 16.71 -17.12
N LYS A 145 24.93 16.92 -18.01
CA LYS A 145 23.60 17.41 -17.62
C LYS A 145 22.98 16.36 -16.71
N LYS A 146 22.87 16.67 -15.41
CA LYS A 146 22.06 15.91 -14.47
C LYS A 146 20.66 15.80 -15.06
N LYS A 147 20.23 14.58 -15.36
CA LYS A 147 18.86 14.31 -15.79
C LYS A 147 17.97 14.49 -14.57
N TYR A 148 17.34 15.64 -14.45
CA TYR A 148 16.24 15.83 -13.52
C TYR A 148 14.99 15.24 -14.17
N SER A 149 14.64 14.02 -13.78
CA SER A 149 13.25 13.57 -13.89
C SER A 149 12.48 14.31 -12.79
N GLY A 150 11.72 15.32 -13.17
CA GLY A 150 10.86 16.05 -12.23
C GLY A 150 9.96 15.07 -11.46
N VAL A 151 9.51 15.50 -10.27
CA VAL A 151 8.70 14.66 -9.34
C VAL A 151 7.42 14.12 -10.00
N TYR A 152 6.98 14.74 -11.10
CA TYR A 152 5.79 14.40 -11.87
C TYR A 152 6.06 14.18 -13.37
N GLY A 153 7.26 13.76 -13.76
CA GLY A 153 7.73 13.75 -15.16
C GLY A 153 6.90 12.95 -16.19
N GLU A 154 5.86 12.20 -15.79
CA GLU A 154 4.96 11.47 -16.69
C GLU A 154 3.49 11.98 -16.64
N LEU A 155 3.17 12.97 -15.80
CA LEU A 155 1.83 13.50 -15.64
C LEU A 155 1.64 14.78 -16.47
N THR A 156 0.75 14.73 -17.45
CA THR A 156 0.30 15.92 -18.17
C THR A 156 -0.67 16.70 -17.28
N PHE A 157 -0.22 17.82 -16.71
CA PHE A 157 -1.08 18.73 -15.96
C PHE A 157 -1.84 19.68 -16.88
N THR A 158 -3.12 19.87 -16.59
CA THR A 158 -3.88 20.99 -17.16
C THR A 158 -3.41 22.32 -16.56
N GLU A 159 -3.60 23.44 -17.27
CA GLU A 159 -3.15 24.78 -16.80
C GLU A 159 -3.70 25.13 -15.41
N ALA A 160 -4.95 24.75 -15.12
CA ALA A 160 -5.59 24.95 -13.82
C ALA A 160 -4.88 24.20 -12.67
N GLU A 161 -4.35 23.00 -12.93
CA GLU A 161 -3.63 22.22 -11.93
C GLU A 161 -2.22 22.76 -11.67
N LYS A 162 -1.57 23.30 -12.71
CA LYS A 162 -0.27 23.98 -12.57
C LYS A 162 -0.38 25.19 -11.63
N ASP A 163 -1.47 25.95 -11.71
CA ASP A 163 -1.68 27.11 -10.85
C ASP A 163 -1.94 26.75 -9.38
N ILE A 164 -2.52 25.59 -9.12
CA ILE A 164 -2.67 25.07 -7.74
C ILE A 164 -1.30 24.70 -7.17
N ILE A 165 -0.45 24.05 -7.98
CA ILE A 165 0.91 23.66 -7.57
C ILE A 165 1.80 24.89 -7.34
N ARG A 166 1.65 25.94 -8.16
CA ARG A 166 2.37 27.22 -8.00
C ARG A 166 2.02 27.94 -6.68
N LYS A 167 0.83 27.72 -6.13
CA LYS A 167 0.42 28.24 -4.80
C LYS A 167 0.90 27.39 -3.63
N SER A 168 1.51 26.23 -3.89
CA SER A 168 1.97 25.35 -2.83
C SER A 168 3.17 25.96 -2.07
N PRO A 169 3.26 25.74 -0.74
CA PRO A 169 4.33 26.33 0.08
C PRO A 169 5.72 25.81 -0.31
N ASN A 170 5.81 24.60 -0.87
CA ASN A 170 7.08 24.04 -1.32
C ASN A 170 7.54 24.65 -2.65
N TYR A 171 6.62 24.94 -3.57
CA TYR A 171 6.94 25.64 -4.81
C TYR A 171 7.47 27.05 -4.53
N ILE A 172 6.81 27.79 -3.64
CA ILE A 172 7.24 29.14 -3.24
C ILE A 172 8.64 29.13 -2.60
N LYS A 173 8.95 28.13 -1.77
CA LYS A 173 10.29 27.96 -1.20
C LYS A 173 11.36 27.74 -2.27
N LEU A 174 11.10 26.83 -3.21
CA LEU A 174 12.01 26.54 -4.32
C LEU A 174 12.22 27.75 -5.24
N CYS A 175 11.18 28.53 -5.52
CA CYS A 175 11.30 29.79 -6.26
C CYS A 175 12.22 30.80 -5.56
N ASN A 176 12.15 30.88 -4.23
CA ASN A 176 12.98 31.81 -3.46
C ASN A 176 14.44 31.35 -3.35
N GLU A 177 14.69 30.03 -3.34
CA GLU A 177 16.04 29.47 -3.16
C GLU A 177 16.81 29.33 -4.47
N GLU A 178 16.18 28.80 -5.52
CA GLU A 178 16.85 28.37 -6.76
C GLU A 178 16.30 29.07 -8.02
N GLY A 179 15.27 29.91 -7.86
CA GLY A 179 14.65 30.68 -8.94
C GLY A 179 13.45 29.99 -9.59
N MET A 180 12.64 30.79 -10.30
CA MET A 180 11.38 30.34 -10.92
C MET A 180 11.61 29.28 -12.00
N GLU A 181 12.63 29.46 -12.85
CA GLU A 181 12.97 28.52 -13.93
C GLU A 181 13.34 27.13 -13.39
N PHE A 182 14.02 27.09 -12.25
CA PHE A 182 14.40 25.84 -11.60
C PHE A 182 13.16 25.16 -10.98
N ALA A 183 12.31 25.92 -10.30
CA ALA A 183 11.08 25.40 -9.71
C ALA A 183 10.13 24.83 -10.78
N GLU A 184 9.99 25.49 -11.93
CA GLU A 184 9.20 24.99 -13.05
C GLU A 184 9.79 23.70 -13.64
N ALA A 185 11.12 23.64 -13.84
CA ALA A 185 11.77 22.43 -14.34
C ALA A 185 11.62 21.23 -13.39
N VAL A 186 11.61 21.45 -12.07
CA VAL A 186 11.47 20.39 -11.06
C VAL A 186 10.03 19.85 -10.99
N TYR A 187 9.03 20.73 -11.09
CA TYR A 187 7.62 20.34 -10.97
C TYR A 187 6.97 19.93 -12.30
N PHE A 188 7.30 20.62 -13.39
CA PHE A 188 6.64 20.47 -14.69
C PHE A 188 7.55 19.93 -15.80
N GLY A 189 8.87 19.89 -15.57
CA GLY A 189 9.84 19.43 -16.57
C GLY A 189 10.22 20.53 -17.58
N ILE A 190 11.27 20.27 -18.36
CA ILE A 190 11.75 21.17 -19.41
C ILE A 190 11.20 20.68 -20.74
N GLU A 191 10.42 21.52 -21.43
CA GLU A 191 10.07 21.26 -22.84
C GLU A 191 11.37 21.26 -23.66
N LYS A 192 11.61 20.16 -24.37
CA LYS A 192 12.76 20.01 -25.26
C LYS A 192 12.45 20.54 -26.66
#